data_AF-A0A4P5RC26-F1
#
_entry.id   AF-A0A4P5RC26-F1
#
_cell.length_a   1.000
_cell.length_b   1.000
_cell.length_c   1.000
_cell.angle_alpha   90.00
_cell.angle_beta   90.00
_cell.angle_gamma   90.00
#
_symmetry.space_group_name_H-M   'P 1'
#
loop_
_entity.id
_entity.type
_entity.pdbx_description
1 polymer ?
#
loop_
_entity_poly.entity_id
_entity_poly.type
_entity_poly.pdbx_seq_one_letter_code
_entity_poly.pdbx_strand_id
1 'polypeptide(L)'
;MLQRILPPLIAIAGRRGHIVNGGFNAAFNEILGQAWILIRQYPVDRRPAKIASNLVRDTEYFAFVRNARLKRLEVESWTDDADEKIVADEDDTIEPNIELAQIIHDAVKRGIRTAPLQLIMRLSSGETVEDIAAEAGVCVRTVRTWRRKAIIELRERTQCAA
;
A
#
# COMPACT_ATOMS: atom_id res chain seq x y z
N MET A 1 -15.79 -15.84 -24.17
CA MET A 1 -14.62 -15.02 -23.77
C MET A 1 -13.48 -15.86 -23.22
N LEU A 2 -13.70 -16.77 -22.27
CA LEU A 2 -12.64 -17.59 -21.66
C LEU A 2 -11.77 -18.35 -22.67
N GLN A 3 -12.38 -19.02 -23.66
CA GLN A 3 -11.65 -19.73 -24.73
C GLN A 3 -10.65 -18.84 -25.49
N ARG A 4 -10.95 -17.54 -25.64
CA ARG A 4 -10.08 -16.59 -26.37
C ARG A 4 -8.87 -16.15 -25.57
N ILE A 5 -8.94 -16.22 -24.24
CA ILE A 5 -7.83 -15.87 -23.34
C ILE A 5 -7.11 -17.09 -22.79
N LEU A 6 -7.65 -18.31 -23.00
CA LEU A 6 -7.06 -19.54 -22.47
C LEU A 6 -5.59 -19.75 -22.92
N PRO A 7 -5.22 -19.56 -24.20
CA PRO A 7 -3.82 -19.74 -24.62
C PRO A 7 -2.82 -18.86 -23.84
N PRO A 8 -3.02 -17.53 -23.70
CA PRO A 8 -2.10 -16.73 -22.90
C PRO A 8 -2.15 -17.08 -21.40
N LEU A 9 -3.28 -17.53 -20.85
CA LEU A 9 -3.34 -17.98 -19.45
C LEU A 9 -2.50 -19.24 -19.22
N ILE A 10 -2.52 -20.21 -20.14
CA ILE A 10 -1.67 -21.40 -20.09
C ILE A 10 -0.20 -20.98 -20.12
N ALA A 11 0.17 -20.06 -21.01
CA ALA A 11 1.55 -19.56 -21.09
C ALA A 11 2.00 -18.87 -19.78
N ILE A 12 1.12 -18.11 -19.13
CA ILE A 12 1.41 -17.49 -17.82
C ILE A 12 1.55 -18.58 -16.75
N ALA A 13 0.65 -19.55 -16.69
CA ALA A 13 0.72 -20.66 -15.74
C ALA A 13 2.02 -21.48 -15.91
N GLY A 14 2.49 -21.69 -17.14
CA GLY A 14 3.79 -22.28 -17.43
C GLY A 14 4.93 -21.52 -16.75
N ARG A 15 5.00 -20.20 -16.97
CA ARG A 15 6.04 -19.36 -16.35
C ARG A 15 5.94 -19.31 -14.83
N ARG A 16 4.72 -19.20 -14.29
CA ARG A 16 4.47 -19.05 -12.85
C ARG A 16 4.58 -20.38 -12.09
N GLY A 17 4.35 -21.51 -12.76
CA GLY A 17 4.49 -22.84 -12.19
C GLY A 17 5.91 -23.17 -11.70
N HIS A 18 6.94 -22.47 -12.20
CA HIS A 18 8.30 -22.60 -11.66
C HIS A 18 8.51 -21.92 -10.30
N ILE A 19 7.59 -21.03 -9.89
CA ILE A 19 7.71 -20.19 -8.68
C ILE A 19 6.63 -20.53 -7.66
N VAL A 20 5.44 -20.92 -8.12
CA VAL A 20 4.29 -21.23 -7.27
C VAL A 20 4.38 -22.65 -6.72
N ASN A 21 4.18 -22.80 -5.42
CA ASN A 21 4.08 -24.11 -4.76
C ASN A 21 2.94 -24.93 -5.38
N GLY A 22 3.22 -26.18 -5.77
CA GLY A 22 2.27 -27.02 -6.50
C GLY A 22 2.37 -26.94 -8.03
N GLY A 23 3.34 -26.18 -8.56
CA GLY A 23 3.74 -26.25 -9.95
C GLY A 23 2.73 -25.66 -10.93
N PHE A 24 2.75 -26.17 -12.17
CA PHE A 24 1.88 -25.70 -13.25
C PHE A 24 0.40 -25.81 -12.91
N ASN A 25 -0.05 -26.96 -12.40
CA ASN A 25 -1.48 -27.21 -12.13
C ASN A 25 -2.04 -26.25 -11.07
N ALA A 26 -1.28 -25.99 -10.01
CA ALA A 26 -1.66 -25.00 -8.99
C ALA A 26 -1.74 -23.58 -9.59
N ALA A 27 -0.72 -23.17 -10.34
CA ALA A 27 -0.73 -21.86 -11.01
C ALA A 27 -1.87 -21.75 -12.04
N PHE A 28 -2.18 -22.83 -12.75
CA PHE A 28 -3.25 -22.84 -13.74
C PHE A 28 -4.64 -22.75 -13.08
N ASN A 29 -4.87 -23.47 -11.99
CA ASN A 29 -6.12 -23.36 -11.24
C ASN A 29 -6.34 -21.96 -10.66
N GLU A 30 -5.30 -21.35 -10.08
CA GLU A 30 -5.37 -19.99 -9.53
C GLU A 30 -5.69 -18.97 -10.62
N ILE A 31 -4.94 -19.00 -11.74
CA ILE A 31 -5.13 -18.02 -12.82
C ILE A 31 -6.49 -18.18 -13.50
N LEU A 32 -6.99 -19.42 -13.62
CA LEU A 32 -8.30 -19.70 -14.21
C LEU A 32 -9.44 -19.19 -13.31
N GLY A 33 -9.32 -19.39 -11.99
CA GLY A 33 -10.27 -18.87 -11.00
C GLY A 33 -10.36 -17.34 -11.07
N GLN A 34 -9.22 -16.66 -11.09
CA GLN A 34 -9.19 -15.19 -11.21
C GLN A 34 -9.74 -14.70 -12.56
N ALA A 35 -9.46 -15.41 -13.65
CA ALA A 35 -10.00 -15.06 -14.96
C ALA A 35 -11.53 -15.08 -14.97
N TRP A 36 -12.13 -16.10 -14.34
CA TRP A 36 -13.58 -16.22 -14.25
C TRP A 36 -14.22 -15.02 -13.54
N ILE A 37 -13.68 -14.64 -12.37
CA ILE A 37 -14.16 -13.49 -11.59
C ILE A 37 -14.09 -12.22 -12.44
N LEU A 38 -12.95 -11.97 -13.07
CA LEU A 38 -12.73 -10.75 -13.84
C LEU A 38 -13.56 -10.69 -15.13
N ILE A 39 -13.84 -11.82 -15.78
CA ILE A 39 -14.77 -11.86 -16.93
C ILE A 39 -16.15 -11.36 -16.50
N ARG A 40 -16.62 -11.82 -15.34
CA ARG A 40 -17.96 -11.50 -14.82
C ARG A 40 -18.08 -10.07 -14.31
N GLN A 41 -16.98 -9.49 -13.84
CA GLN A 41 -16.95 -8.15 -13.22
C GLN A 41 -16.28 -7.10 -14.12
N TYR A 42 -15.99 -7.43 -15.38
CA TYR A 42 -15.23 -6.53 -16.25
C TYR A 42 -16.03 -5.23 -16.53
N PRO A 43 -15.48 -4.04 -16.23
CA PRO A 43 -16.20 -2.78 -16.39
C PRO A 43 -16.15 -2.33 -17.86
N VAL A 44 -17.00 -2.91 -18.70
CA VAL A 44 -17.04 -2.64 -20.16
C VAL A 44 -17.24 -1.16 -20.45
N ASP A 45 -18.10 -0.47 -19.70
CA ASP A 45 -18.38 0.96 -19.91
C ASP A 45 -17.15 1.85 -19.69
N ARG A 46 -16.29 1.48 -18.74
CA ARG A 46 -15.07 2.23 -18.41
C ARG A 46 -13.88 1.85 -19.28
N ARG A 47 -13.85 0.62 -19.81
CA ARG A 47 -12.73 0.06 -20.57
C ARG A 47 -13.23 -0.76 -21.78
N PRO A 48 -13.88 -0.14 -22.77
CA PRO A 48 -14.50 -0.87 -23.87
C PRO A 48 -13.51 -1.46 -24.88
N ALA A 49 -12.27 -0.94 -24.94
CA ALA A 49 -11.26 -1.37 -25.90
C ALA A 49 -10.30 -2.44 -25.32
N LYS A 50 -9.79 -3.32 -26.20
CA LYS A 50 -8.76 -4.33 -25.89
C LYS A 50 -9.12 -5.25 -24.72
N ILE A 51 -10.40 -5.60 -24.60
CA ILE A 51 -10.96 -6.35 -23.46
C ILE A 51 -10.15 -7.61 -23.16
N ALA A 52 -9.86 -8.44 -24.16
CA ALA A 52 -9.11 -9.69 -23.96
C ALA A 52 -7.71 -9.45 -23.39
N SER A 53 -6.96 -8.48 -23.92
CA SER A 53 -5.62 -8.15 -23.45
C SER A 53 -5.63 -7.57 -22.03
N ASN A 54 -6.58 -6.67 -21.74
CA ASN A 54 -6.75 -6.09 -20.42
C ASN A 54 -7.10 -7.18 -19.39
N LEU A 55 -7.99 -8.09 -19.77
CA LEU A 55 -8.41 -9.19 -18.92
C LEU A 55 -7.23 -10.12 -18.61
N VAL A 56 -6.43 -10.52 -19.60
CA VAL A 56 -5.21 -11.33 -19.38
C VAL A 56 -4.25 -10.64 -18.41
N ARG A 57 -4.01 -9.33 -18.60
CA ARG A 57 -3.12 -8.54 -17.73
C ARG A 57 -3.66 -8.46 -16.31
N ASP A 58 -4.94 -8.15 -16.15
CA ASP A 58 -5.59 -8.00 -14.85
C ASP A 58 -5.61 -9.36 -14.13
N THR A 59 -5.92 -10.45 -14.83
CA THR A 59 -5.88 -11.80 -14.26
C THR A 59 -4.50 -12.16 -13.73
N GLU A 60 -3.42 -11.95 -14.50
CA GLU A 60 -2.06 -12.22 -14.00
C GLU A 60 -1.74 -11.35 -12.77
N TYR A 61 -2.15 -10.08 -12.81
CA TYR A 61 -1.94 -9.16 -11.70
C TYR A 61 -2.62 -9.66 -10.42
N PHE A 62 -3.91 -9.99 -10.47
CA PHE A 62 -4.66 -10.42 -9.30
C PHE A 62 -4.23 -11.79 -8.78
N ALA A 63 -3.91 -12.74 -9.67
CA ALA A 63 -3.47 -14.09 -9.29
C ALA A 63 -2.09 -14.12 -8.61
N PHE A 64 -1.11 -13.37 -9.13
CA PHE A 64 0.29 -13.58 -8.72
C PHE A 64 1.03 -12.33 -8.25
N VAL A 65 0.59 -11.14 -8.65
CA VAL A 65 1.35 -9.90 -8.39
C VAL A 65 0.76 -9.11 -7.21
N ARG A 66 -0.57 -9.09 -7.08
CA ARG A 66 -1.30 -8.31 -6.06
C ARG A 66 -0.85 -8.71 -4.66
N ASN A 67 -0.82 -9.99 -4.35
CA ASN A 67 -0.47 -10.46 -2.99
C ASN A 67 0.99 -10.15 -2.64
N ALA A 68 1.94 -10.30 -3.57
CA ALA A 68 3.34 -9.89 -3.34
C ALA A 68 3.49 -8.36 -3.16
N ARG A 69 2.65 -7.57 -3.83
CA ARG A 69 2.60 -6.10 -3.62
C ARG A 69 1.91 -5.72 -2.32
N LEU A 70 0.88 -6.45 -1.90
CA LEU A 70 0.17 -6.24 -0.65
C LEU A 70 0.99 -6.71 0.56
N LYS A 71 1.75 -7.81 0.46
CA LYS A 71 2.68 -8.24 1.52
C LYS A 71 3.80 -7.23 1.76
N ARG A 72 4.27 -6.53 0.70
CA ARG A 72 5.16 -5.36 0.85
C ARG A 72 4.48 -4.13 1.44
N LEU A 73 3.15 -4.11 1.43
CA LEU A 73 2.31 -3.12 2.09
C LEU A 73 1.63 -3.78 3.28
N GLU A 74 2.30 -4.72 3.97
CA GLU A 74 1.80 -5.30 5.21
C GLU A 74 1.30 -4.13 6.07
N VAL A 75 -0.02 -3.98 6.03
CA VAL A 75 -0.78 -3.44 7.11
C VAL A 75 -0.38 -4.38 8.22
N GLU A 76 0.36 -3.87 9.21
CA GLU A 76 0.39 -4.50 10.52
C GLU A 76 -1.09 -4.68 10.90
N SER A 77 -1.63 -5.85 10.58
CA SER A 77 -2.84 -6.34 11.20
C SER A 77 -2.37 -6.68 12.60
N TRP A 78 -2.38 -5.68 13.46
CA TRP A 78 -2.51 -5.88 14.89
C TRP A 78 -3.84 -6.60 15.08
N THR A 79 -3.85 -7.92 14.85
CA THR A 79 -4.83 -8.80 15.47
C THR A 79 -4.45 -8.82 16.93
N ASP A 80 -5.02 -7.86 17.64
CA ASP A 80 -5.59 -7.96 18.98
C ASP A 80 -5.38 -9.32 19.70
N ASP A 81 -4.13 -9.59 20.03
CA ASP A 81 -3.69 -10.45 21.15
C ASP A 81 -2.70 -9.63 22.02
N ALA A 82 -2.81 -8.30 21.94
CA ALA A 82 -2.11 -7.35 22.81
C ALA A 82 -3.06 -6.80 23.89
N ASP A 83 -3.90 -7.69 24.43
CA ASP A 83 -4.49 -7.52 25.77
C ASP A 83 -3.43 -7.72 26.88
N GLU A 84 -2.15 -7.85 26.52
CA GLU A 84 -1.02 -7.58 27.41
C GLU A 84 -0.91 -6.07 27.67
N LYS A 85 -1.85 -5.60 28.50
CA LYS A 85 -1.63 -4.63 29.57
C LYS A 85 -0.49 -3.66 29.27
N ILE A 86 -0.80 -2.64 28.48
CA ILE A 86 -0.11 -1.36 28.59
C ILE A 86 -0.30 -0.95 30.04
N VAL A 87 0.71 -1.18 30.86
CA VAL A 87 0.83 -0.52 32.15
C VAL A 87 0.95 0.95 31.77
N ALA A 88 -0.16 1.68 31.91
CA ALA A 88 -0.09 3.12 32.00
C ALA A 88 0.79 3.40 33.22
N ASP A 89 2.05 3.77 32.97
CA ASP A 89 2.77 4.51 33.98
C ASP A 89 1.97 5.80 34.17
N GLU A 90 1.37 5.92 35.34
CA GLU A 90 0.77 7.15 35.82
C GLU A 90 1.91 8.14 36.11
N ASP A 91 2.45 8.79 35.07
CA ASP A 91 3.07 10.11 35.22
C ASP A 91 3.22 10.83 33.87
N ASP A 92 2.89 12.12 33.89
CA ASP A 92 2.94 13.13 32.82
C ASP A 92 1.98 12.95 31.63
N THR A 93 0.77 13.51 31.77
CA THR A 93 -0.09 13.86 30.64
C THR A 93 0.56 14.99 29.83
N ILE A 94 1.52 14.64 28.98
CA ILE A 94 2.11 15.57 28.02
C ILE A 94 1.00 15.97 27.04
N GLU A 95 0.73 17.26 26.93
CA GLU A 95 -0.25 17.79 25.99
C GLU A 95 0.12 17.30 24.56
N PRO A 96 -0.82 16.78 23.74
CA PRO A 96 -0.50 16.09 22.48
C PRO A 96 0.38 16.90 21.50
N ASN A 97 0.33 18.24 21.60
CA ASN A 97 1.17 19.14 20.81
C ASN A 97 2.63 19.17 21.29
N ILE A 98 2.87 19.01 22.59
CA ILE A 98 4.21 18.95 23.18
C ILE A 98 4.87 17.61 22.82
N GLU A 99 4.11 16.51 22.86
CA GLU A 99 4.60 15.20 22.42
C GLU A 99 5.02 15.21 20.94
N LEU A 100 4.17 15.77 20.07
CA LEU A 100 4.51 15.93 18.64
C LEU A 100 5.75 16.80 18.44
N ALA A 101 5.90 17.89 19.20
CA ALA A 101 7.07 18.75 19.12
C ALA A 101 8.36 18.03 19.54
N GLN A 102 8.30 17.17 20.57
CA GLN A 102 9.42 16.33 21.00
C GLN A 102 9.79 15.30 19.92
N ILE A 103 8.82 14.63 19.32
CA ILE A 103 9.04 13.67 18.23
C ILE A 103 9.69 14.34 17.01
N ILE A 104 9.24 15.56 16.66
CA ILE A 104 9.84 16.35 15.58
C ILE A 104 11.26 16.80 15.93
N HIS A 105 11.50 17.20 17.19
CA HIS A 105 12.83 17.59 17.66
C HIS A 105 13.83 16.44 17.55
N ASP A 106 13.44 15.25 18.01
CA ASP A 106 14.25 14.04 17.90
C ASP A 106 14.52 13.62 16.46
N ALA A 107 13.52 13.78 15.59
CA ALA A 107 13.65 13.53 14.15
C ALA A 107 14.66 14.48 13.47
N VAL A 108 14.66 15.77 13.83
CA VAL A 108 15.64 16.75 13.34
C VAL A 108 17.04 16.41 13.82
N LYS A 109 17.20 16.05 15.10
CA LYS A 109 18.49 15.61 15.68
C LYS A 109 19.07 14.39 14.97
N ARG A 110 18.20 13.51 14.44
CA ARG A 110 18.56 12.29 13.67
C ARG A 110 18.65 12.53 12.16
N GLY A 111 18.61 13.78 11.71
CA GLY A 111 18.89 14.18 10.33
C GLY A 111 17.82 13.78 9.31
N ILE A 112 16.54 13.69 9.69
CA ILE A 112 15.45 13.50 8.72
C ILE A 112 15.48 14.64 7.69
N ARG A 113 15.24 14.32 6.42
CA ARG A 113 15.18 15.32 5.35
C ARG A 113 14.12 16.36 5.68
N THR A 114 14.40 17.63 5.38
CA THR A 114 13.51 18.76 5.71
C THR A 114 12.14 18.67 5.03
N ALA A 115 12.07 18.14 3.81
CA ALA A 115 10.83 18.04 3.05
C ALA A 115 9.74 17.15 3.70
N PRO A 116 10.04 15.91 4.17
CA PRO A 116 9.12 15.12 4.98
C PRO A 116 8.60 15.83 6.23
N LEU A 117 9.48 16.51 6.98
CA LEU A 117 9.13 17.20 8.21
C LEU A 117 8.24 18.43 7.96
N GLN A 118 8.55 19.21 6.93
CA GLN A 118 7.73 20.35 6.51
C GLN A 118 6.29 19.93 6.19
N LEU A 119 6.11 18.78 5.51
CA LEU A 119 4.77 18.29 5.22
C LEU A 119 4.00 17.90 6.48
N ILE A 120 4.67 17.27 7.45
CA ILE A 120 4.05 16.91 8.74
C ILE A 120 3.69 18.16 9.54
N MET A 121 4.57 19.16 9.57
CA MET A 121 4.34 20.43 10.25
C MET A 121 3.16 21.22 9.65
N ARG A 122 3.06 21.26 8.32
CA ARG A 122 1.92 21.91 7.64
C ARG A 122 0.60 21.24 8.00
N LEU A 123 0.57 19.91 7.98
CA LEU A 123 -0.61 19.14 8.38
C LEU A 123 -0.96 19.31 9.87
N SER A 124 0.03 19.40 10.76
CA SER A 124 -0.21 19.63 12.20
C SER A 124 -0.67 21.05 12.51
N SER A 125 -0.33 22.02 11.66
CA SER A 125 -0.82 23.40 11.77
C SER A 125 -2.27 23.58 11.33
N GLY A 126 -2.92 22.51 10.84
CA GLY A 126 -4.32 22.50 10.42
C GLY A 126 -4.54 22.68 8.92
N GLU A 127 -3.49 22.77 8.10
CA GLU A 127 -3.64 22.82 6.65
C GLU A 127 -4.21 21.51 6.11
N THR A 128 -5.14 21.61 5.16
CA THR A 128 -5.72 20.44 4.52
C THR A 128 -4.82 19.89 3.40
N VAL A 129 -5.04 18.63 3.05
CA VAL A 129 -4.28 17.98 1.96
C VAL A 129 -4.61 18.63 0.61
N GLU A 130 -5.83 19.17 0.50
CA GLU A 130 -6.35 19.88 -0.65
C GLU A 130 -5.64 21.23 -0.85
N ASP A 131 -5.41 21.99 0.22
CA ASP A 131 -4.71 23.28 0.18
C ASP A 131 -3.24 23.10 -0.22
N ILE A 132 -2.57 22.11 0.38
CA ILE A 132 -1.19 21.76 0.06
C ILE A 132 -1.06 21.30 -1.40
N ALA A 133 -2.06 20.57 -1.92
CA ALA A 133 -2.08 20.12 -3.31
C ALA A 133 -2.25 21.30 -4.28
N ALA A 134 -3.13 22.24 -3.96
CA ALA A 134 -3.37 23.44 -4.75
C ALA A 134 -2.11 24.34 -4.81
N GLU A 135 -1.45 24.57 -3.68
CA GLU A 135 -0.23 25.37 -3.60
C GLU A 135 0.93 24.73 -4.36
N ALA A 136 1.12 23.42 -4.21
CA ALA A 136 2.20 22.69 -4.88
C ALA A 136 1.91 22.38 -6.37
N GLY A 137 0.73 22.71 -6.89
CA GLY A 137 0.33 22.44 -8.27
C GLY A 137 0.25 20.94 -8.60
N VAL A 138 -0.06 20.10 -7.61
CA VAL A 138 -0.14 18.64 -7.75
C VAL A 138 -1.53 18.13 -7.42
N CYS A 139 -1.82 16.88 -7.78
CA CYS A 139 -3.07 16.25 -7.37
C CYS A 139 -3.03 15.80 -5.90
N VAL A 140 -4.19 15.79 -5.24
CA VAL A 140 -4.38 15.32 -3.85
C VAL A 140 -3.76 13.94 -3.60
N ARG A 141 -3.81 13.04 -4.59
CA ARG A 141 -3.20 11.70 -4.51
C ARG A 141 -1.68 11.76 -4.30
N THR A 142 -1.01 12.73 -4.91
CA THR A 142 0.43 12.94 -4.76
C THR A 142 0.76 13.38 -3.34
N VAL A 143 0.02 14.33 -2.78
CA VAL A 143 0.20 14.78 -1.39
C VAL A 143 -0.06 13.66 -0.38
N ARG A 144 -1.10 12.83 -0.59
CA ARG A 144 -1.35 11.64 0.24
C ARG A 144 -0.19 10.63 0.18
N THR A 145 0.46 10.52 -0.99
CA THR A 145 1.64 9.66 -1.17
C THR A 145 2.85 10.23 -0.42
N TRP A 146 3.06 11.56 -0.47
CA TRP A 146 4.10 12.23 0.30
C TRP A 146 3.89 12.09 1.80
N ARG A 147 2.65 12.29 2.29
CA ARG A 147 2.29 12.10 3.70
C ARG A 147 2.65 10.70 4.17
N ARG A 148 2.30 9.67 3.39
CA ARG A 148 2.64 8.28 3.71
C ARG A 148 4.15 8.07 3.81
N LYS A 149 4.92 8.59 2.83
CA LYS A 149 6.39 8.48 2.86
C LYS A 149 7.00 9.19 4.06
N ALA A 150 6.49 10.38 4.42
CA ALA A 150 6.96 11.14 5.56
C ALA A 150 6.69 10.41 6.88
N ILE A 151 5.53 9.78 7.05
CA ILE A 151 5.21 8.98 8.23
C ILE A 151 6.11 7.73 8.33
N ILE A 152 6.35 7.04 7.22
CA ILE A 152 7.25 5.87 7.20
C ILE A 152 8.67 6.30 7.58
N GLU A 153 9.20 7.36 6.98
CA GLU A 153 10.55 7.86 7.30
C GLU A 153 10.65 8.33 8.76
N LEU A 154 9.60 8.98 9.29
CA LEU A 154 9.55 9.37 10.70
C LEU A 154 9.64 8.14 11.61
N ARG A 155 8.80 7.12 11.36
CA ARG A 155 8.79 5.88 12.14
C ARG A 155 10.13 5.16 12.09
N GLU A 156 10.69 4.93 10.90
CA GLU A 156 11.98 4.25 10.75
C GLU A 156 13.09 4.91 11.58
N ARG A 157 13.09 6.25 11.69
CA ARG A 157 14.16 6.97 12.39
C ARG A 157 13.90 7.19 13.87
N THR A 158 12.65 7.22 14.32
CA THR A 158 12.32 7.31 15.75
C THR A 158 12.38 5.94 16.42
N GLN A 159 12.01 4.86 15.71
CA GLN A 159 11.92 3.50 16.24
C GLN A 159 13.27 2.76 16.33
N CYS A 160 14.34 3.21 15.67
CA CYS A 160 15.71 2.73 15.89
C CYS A 160 16.31 3.12 17.27
N ALA A 161 15.49 3.37 18.28
CA ALA A 161 15.90 3.73 19.64
C ALA A 161 15.17 2.94 20.74
N ALA A 162 14.66 1.74 20.43
CA ALA A 162 14.32 0.75 21.44
C ALA A 162 15.40 -0.34 21.47
#